data_AF-A0A1F7R0T0-F1
#
_entry.id   AF-A0A1F7R0T0-F1
#
_cell.length_a   1.000
_cell.length_b   1.000
_cell.length_c   1.000
_cell.angle_alpha   90.00
_cell.angle_beta   90.00
_cell.angle_gamma   90.00
#
_symmetry.space_group_name_H-M   'P 1'
#
loop_
_entity.id
_entity.type
_entity.pdbx_description
1 polymer ?
#
loop_
_entity_poly.entity_id
_entity_poly.type
_entity_poly.pdbx_seq_one_letter_code
_entity_poly.pdbx_strand_id
1 'polypeptide(L)'
;MSLTATDLSEIRSIMREELKPLEGKLEAIENDVKEIYAMLKQMKSSVITDKNFAKVSVEAKLLRLNAELLEAAKQAGVTLPR
;
A
#
# COMPACT_ATOMS: atom_id res chain seq x y z
N MET A 1 -22.51 -34.52 35.80
CA MET A 1 -22.64 -33.15 36.33
C MET A 1 -22.92 -32.22 35.17
N SER A 2 -23.83 -31.26 35.31
CA SER A 2 -24.11 -30.26 34.27
C SER A 2 -23.38 -28.96 34.59
N LEU A 3 -22.94 -28.25 33.54
CA LEU A 3 -22.37 -26.92 33.68
C LEU A 3 -23.40 -25.97 34.29
N THR A 4 -22.95 -25.16 35.23
CA THR A 4 -23.74 -24.12 35.88
C THR A 4 -23.74 -22.84 35.06
N ALA A 5 -24.61 -21.89 35.40
CA ALA A 5 -24.64 -20.57 34.77
C ALA A 5 -23.33 -19.79 34.97
N THR A 6 -22.66 -20.00 36.10
CA THR A 6 -21.35 -19.40 36.40
C THR A 6 -20.28 -19.92 35.45
N ASP A 7 -20.22 -21.24 35.24
CA ASP A 7 -19.26 -21.87 34.33
C ASP A 7 -19.43 -21.33 32.90
N LEU A 8 -20.68 -21.15 32.45
CA LEU A 8 -20.98 -20.58 31.13
C LEU A 8 -20.58 -19.11 31.01
N SER A 9 -20.65 -18.35 32.10
CA SER A 9 -20.23 -16.94 32.14
C SER A 9 -18.72 -16.81 32.06
N GLU A 10 -17.98 -17.65 32.80
CA GLU A 10 -16.52 -17.68 32.77
C GLU A 10 -15.99 -18.07 31.39
N ILE A 11 -16.57 -19.11 30.77
CA ILE A 11 -16.24 -19.51 29.39
C ILE A 11 -16.43 -18.35 28.42
N ARG A 12 -17.54 -17.60 28.52
CA ARG A 12 -17.76 -16.41 27.66
C ARG A 12 -16.74 -15.31 27.89
N SER A 13 -16.29 -15.11 29.13
CA SER A 13 -15.27 -14.11 29.45
C SER A 13 -13.93 -14.48 28.83
N ILE A 14 -13.48 -15.73 29.03
CA ILE A 14 -12.24 -16.27 28.46
C ILE A 14 -12.27 -16.14 26.93
N MET A 15 -13.37 -16.57 26.29
CA MET A 15 -13.49 -16.45 24.83
C MET A 15 -13.40 -15.00 24.36
N ARG A 16 -13.98 -14.03 25.07
CA ARG A 16 -13.88 -12.61 24.71
C ARG A 16 -12.46 -12.07 24.84
N GLU A 17 -11.75 -12.46 25.89
CA GLU A 17 -10.37 -12.06 26.12
C GLU A 17 -9.42 -12.64 25.07
N GLU A 18 -9.67 -13.87 24.62
CA GLU A 18 -8.87 -14.51 23.55
C GLU A 18 -9.22 -13.99 22.15
N LEU A 19 -10.49 -13.64 21.88
CA LEU A 19 -10.92 -13.14 20.58
C LEU A 19 -10.51 -11.69 20.32
N LYS A 20 -10.48 -10.84 21.36
CA LYS A 20 -10.17 -9.41 21.21
C LYS A 20 -8.79 -9.13 20.57
N PRO A 21 -7.70 -9.83 20.94
CA PRO A 21 -6.41 -9.71 20.25
C PRO A 21 -6.47 -10.18 18.79
N LEU A 22 -7.32 -11.15 18.45
CA LEU A 22 -7.46 -11.65 17.08
C LEU A 22 -8.16 -10.62 16.19
N GLU A 23 -9.19 -9.94 16.70
CA GLU A 23 -9.85 -8.83 16.00
C GLU A 23 -8.84 -7.70 15.68
N GLY A 24 -8.03 -7.29 16.66
CA GLY A 24 -7.00 -6.27 16.44
C GLY A 24 -5.90 -6.72 15.46
N LYS A 25 -5.50 -7.99 15.49
CA LYS A 25 -4.55 -8.54 14.50
C LYS A 25 -5.15 -8.60 13.08
N LEU A 26 -6.44 -8.93 12.96
CA LEU A 26 -7.13 -8.93 11.67
C LEU A 26 -7.18 -7.51 11.09
N GLU A 27 -7.54 -6.51 11.91
CA GLU A 27 -7.54 -5.11 11.50
C GLU A 27 -6.14 -4.64 11.05
N ALA A 28 -5.10 -5.01 11.79
CA ALA A 28 -3.72 -4.72 11.41
C ALA A 28 -3.36 -5.34 10.04
N ILE A 29 -3.69 -6.62 9.83
CA ILE A 29 -3.44 -7.31 8.55
C ILE A 29 -4.22 -6.66 7.41
N GLU A 30 -5.49 -6.29 7.62
CA GLU A 30 -6.28 -5.60 6.60
C GLU A 30 -5.67 -4.25 6.21
N ASN A 31 -5.11 -3.52 7.17
CA ASN A 31 -4.44 -2.25 6.93
C ASN A 31 -3.10 -2.45 6.20
N ASP A 32 -2.29 -3.43 6.61
CA ASP A 32 -1.03 -3.78 5.94
C ASP A 32 -1.28 -4.19 4.48
N VAL A 33 -2.34 -4.97 4.22
CA VAL A 33 -2.74 -5.37 2.85
C VAL A 33 -3.11 -4.15 2.01
N LYS A 34 -3.90 -3.21 2.54
CA LYS A 34 -4.23 -1.96 1.85
C LYS A 34 -2.98 -1.14 1.53
N GLU A 35 -2.05 -1.05 2.47
CA GLU A 35 -0.78 -0.34 2.28
C GLU A 35 0.08 -1.00 1.20
N ILE A 36 0.21 -2.33 1.20
CA ILE A 36 0.91 -3.08 0.15
C ILE A 36 0.27 -2.80 -1.22
N TYR A 37 -1.06 -2.78 -1.32
CA TYR A 37 -1.73 -2.43 -2.58
C TYR A 37 -1.43 -0.99 -3.01
N ALA A 38 -1.38 -0.04 -2.08
CA ALA A 38 -1.03 1.35 -2.36
C ALA A 38 0.44 1.46 -2.83
N MET A 39 1.37 0.79 -2.14
CA MET A 39 2.79 0.71 -2.53
C MET A 39 2.96 0.07 -3.90
N LEU A 40 2.27 -1.03 -4.20
CA LEU A 40 2.31 -1.66 -5.52
C LEU A 40 1.78 -0.74 -6.61
N LYS A 41 0.73 0.03 -6.33
CA LYS A 41 0.20 1.02 -7.26
C LYS A 41 1.23 2.14 -7.50
N GLN A 42 1.87 2.64 -6.45
CA GLN A 42 2.94 3.64 -6.55
C GLN A 42 4.15 3.09 -7.33
N MET A 43 4.57 1.87 -7.01
CA MET A 43 5.63 1.16 -7.73
C MET A 43 5.28 0.97 -9.20
N LYS A 44 4.04 0.58 -9.53
CA LYS A 44 3.59 0.50 -10.93
C LYS A 44 3.53 1.86 -11.62
N SER A 45 3.15 2.93 -10.92
CA SER A 45 3.22 4.29 -11.47
C SER A 45 4.64 4.82 -11.62
N SER A 46 5.60 4.35 -10.81
CA SER A 46 7.04 4.63 -10.98
C SER A 46 7.71 3.68 -11.97
N VAL A 47 7.11 2.53 -12.27
CA VAL A 47 7.46 1.65 -13.41
C VAL A 47 6.88 2.28 -14.69
N ILE A 48 7.39 3.48 -14.96
CA ILE A 48 7.58 4.05 -16.30
C ILE A 48 8.69 3.25 -17.05
N THR A 49 8.96 2.02 -16.65
CA THR A 49 9.83 1.05 -17.33
C THR A 49 8.99 -0.13 -17.78
N ASP A 50 7.89 0.21 -18.44
CA ASP A 50 7.12 -0.70 -19.26
C ASP A 50 8.05 -1.33 -20.32
N LYS A 51 7.83 -2.59 -20.69
CA LYS A 51 8.65 -3.31 -21.70
C LYS A 51 8.64 -2.61 -23.08
N ASN A 52 7.75 -1.65 -23.26
CA ASN A 52 7.70 -0.73 -24.38
C ASN A 52 8.81 0.33 -24.35
N PHE A 53 9.36 0.71 -23.19
CA PHE A 53 10.49 1.64 -23.11
C PHE A 53 11.72 1.09 -23.83
N ALA A 54 12.00 -0.21 -23.71
CA ALA A 54 13.10 -0.85 -24.43
C ALA A 54 12.95 -0.81 -25.97
N LYS A 55 11.71 -0.73 -26.48
CA LYS A 55 11.38 -0.72 -27.91
C LYS A 55 11.24 0.68 -28.52
N VAL A 56 11.25 1.75 -27.71
CA VAL A 56 11.19 3.13 -28.23
C VAL A 56 12.58 3.64 -28.59
N SER A 57 12.65 4.48 -29.63
CA SER A 57 13.88 5.16 -30.02
C SER A 57 14.47 5.96 -28.84
N VAL A 58 15.79 6.13 -28.85
CA VAL A 58 16.51 6.92 -27.84
C VAL A 58 15.93 8.33 -27.73
N GLU A 59 15.52 8.93 -28.86
CA GLU A 59 14.85 10.22 -28.92
C GLU A 59 13.56 10.27 -28.10
N ALA A 60 12.66 9.30 -28.28
CA ALA A 60 11.40 9.27 -27.54
C ALA A 60 11.61 9.07 -26.03
N LYS A 61 12.67 8.36 -25.63
CA LYS A 61 13.07 8.25 -24.22
C LYS A 61 13.53 9.59 -23.66
N LEU A 62 14.36 10.32 -24.40
CA LEU A 62 14.86 11.64 -23.99
C LEU A 62 13.73 12.67 -23.91
N LEU A 63 12.79 12.67 -24.86
CA LEU A 63 11.63 13.55 -24.83
C LEU A 63 10.72 13.27 -23.61
N ARG A 64 10.50 12.00 -23.28
CA ARG A 64 9.71 11.64 -22.10
C ARG A 64 10.39 12.07 -20.80
N LEU A 65 11.70 11.80 -20.68
CA LEU A 65 12.48 12.24 -19.52
C LEU A 65 12.47 13.77 -19.38
N ASN A 66 12.56 14.50 -20.50
CA ASN A 66 12.46 15.94 -20.49
C ASN A 66 11.08 16.43 -20.00
N ALA A 67 9.99 15.79 -20.45
CA ALA A 67 8.64 16.13 -20.01
C ALA A 67 8.43 15.86 -18.51
N GLU A 68 8.91 14.72 -18.01
CA GLU A 68 8.84 14.37 -16.58
C GLU A 68 9.65 15.33 -15.71
N LEU A 69 10.85 15.71 -16.17
CA LEU A 69 11.70 16.69 -15.48
C LEU A 69 11.03 18.07 -15.41
N LEU A 70 10.38 18.51 -16.49
CA LEU A 70 9.65 19.79 -16.52
C LEU A 70 8.46 19.80 -15.57
N GLU A 71 7.68 18.72 -15.52
CA GLU A 71 6.57 18.59 -14.57
C GLU A 71 7.06 18.57 -13.11
N ALA A 72 8.13 17.85 -12.82
CA ALA A 72 8.74 17.85 -11.48
C ALA A 72 9.22 19.24 -11.07
N ALA A 73 9.87 19.97 -11.99
CA ALA A 73 10.33 21.34 -11.74
C ALA A 73 9.16 22.30 -11.48
N LYS A 74 8.08 22.19 -12.25
CA LYS A 74 6.84 22.96 -12.04
C LYS A 74 6.21 22.68 -10.67
N GLN A 75 6.12 21.42 -10.27
CA GLN A 75 5.60 21.03 -8.95
C GLN A 75 6.47 21.55 -7.80
N ALA A 76 7.79 21.57 -8.00
CA ALA A 76 8.74 22.09 -7.02
C ALA A 76 8.90 23.63 -7.05
N GLY A 77 8.28 24.34 -8.00
CA GLY A 77 8.47 25.78 -8.20
C GLY A 77 9.89 26.15 -8.65
N VAL A 78 10.62 25.22 -9.25
CA VAL A 78 12.01 25.39 -9.72
C VAL A 78 12.01 25.72 -11.20
N THR A 79 12.78 26.73 -11.60
CA THR A 79 13.01 27.04 -13.02
C THR A 79 14.25 26.30 -13.51
N LEU A 80 14.09 25.42 -14.50
CA LEU A 80 15.21 24.70 -15.10
C LEU A 80 16.06 25.63 -16.00
N PRO A 81 17.40 25.46 -16.01
CA PRO A 81 18.25 26.13 -16.98
C PRO A 81 17.93 25.64 -18.40
N ARG A 82 18.04 26.54 -19.37
CA ARG A 82 17.84 26.26 -20.80
C ARG A 82 19.12 25.78 -21.46
#